data_AF-A0A7M3BKE0-F1
#
_entry.id   AF-A0A7M3BKE0-F1
#
_cell.length_a   1.000
_cell.length_b   1.000
_cell.length_c   1.000
_cell.angle_alpha   90.00
_cell.angle_beta   90.00
_cell.angle_gamma   90.00
#
_symmetry.space_group_name_H-M   'P 1'
#
loop_
_entity.id
_entity.type
_entity.pdbx_description
1 polymer ?
#
loop_
_entity_poly.entity_id
_entity_poly.type
_entity_poly.pdbx_seq_one_letter_code
_entity_poly.pdbx_strand_id
1 'polypeptide(L)' 'MTKRLDIVFLGLSLSSSWGNGHATTFRGLLKGLHELGHRITFLER' A
#
# COMPACT_ATOMS: atom_id res chain seq x y z
N MET A 1 -2.42 -20.03 -9.76
CA MET A 1 -1.57 -18.99 -9.13
C MET A 1 -1.83 -17.69 -9.87
N THR A 2 -2.14 -16.61 -9.15
CA THR A 2 -2.26 -15.26 -9.73
C THR A 2 -0.87 -14.79 -10.21
N LYS A 3 -0.82 -14.08 -11.33
CA LYS A 3 0.43 -13.54 -11.86
C LYS A 3 1.00 -12.51 -10.87
N ARG A 4 2.30 -12.60 -10.57
CA ARG A 4 3.00 -11.57 -9.80
C ARG A 4 3.01 -10.25 -10.57
N LEU A 5 2.76 -9.14 -9.86
CA LEU A 5 2.70 -7.79 -10.42
C LEU A 5 3.67 -6.87 -9.66
N ASP A 6 4.16 -5.85 -10.37
CA ASP A 6 4.80 -4.67 -9.79
C ASP A 6 3.77 -3.54 -9.76
N ILE A 7 3.43 -3.06 -8.55
CA ILE A 7 2.34 -2.10 -8.32
C ILE A 7 2.92 -0.83 -7.69
N VAL A 8 2.63 0.32 -8.29
CA VAL A 8 3.00 1.64 -7.76
C VAL A 8 1.76 2.31 -7.17
N PHE A 9 1.87 2.72 -5.91
CA PHE A 9 0.86 3.54 -5.22
C PHE A 9 1.37 4.96 -5.07
N LEU A 10 0.60 5.92 -5.58
CA LEU A 10 0.84 7.35 -5.39
C LEU A 10 -0.16 7.85 -4.34
N GLY A 11 0.33 8.41 -3.25
CA GLY A 11 -0.52 8.88 -2.18
C GLY A 11 0.16 9.89 -1.27
N LEU A 12 -0.63 10.53 -0.44
CA LEU A 12 -0.15 11.43 0.58
C LEU A 12 -0.31 10.73 1.93
N SER A 13 0.77 10.67 2.72
CA SER A 13 0.73 10.33 4.14
C SER A 13 0.41 8.88 4.50
N LEU A 14 0.91 7.85 3.82
CA LEU A 14 0.81 6.48 4.37
C LEU A 14 1.52 6.35 5.74
N SER A 15 2.56 7.16 5.95
CA SER A 15 3.41 7.21 7.14
C SER A 15 2.90 8.13 8.26
N SER A 16 1.94 9.04 7.99
CA SER A 16 1.46 10.02 8.99
C SER A 16 0.49 9.40 10.01
N SER A 17 0.65 9.79 11.27
CA SER A 17 -0.14 9.26 12.40
C SER A 17 -1.27 10.20 12.87
N TRP A 18 -1.38 11.44 12.36
CA TRP A 18 -2.39 12.41 12.82
C TRP A 18 -3.49 12.62 11.77
N GLY A 19 -4.76 12.46 12.17
CA GLY A 19 -5.92 12.73 11.30
C GLY A 19 -6.08 11.77 10.10
N ASN A 20 -5.50 10.57 10.16
CA ASN A 20 -5.30 9.72 8.98
C ASN A 20 -6.03 8.37 9.04
N GLY A 21 -7.36 8.40 9.20
CA GLY A 21 -8.18 7.18 9.27
C GLY A 21 -8.07 6.30 8.02
N HIS A 22 -7.77 6.90 6.86
CA HIS A 22 -7.62 6.19 5.59
C HIS A 22 -6.33 5.35 5.50
N ALA A 23 -5.26 5.70 6.22
CA ALA A 23 -4.01 4.95 6.18
C ALA A 23 -4.11 3.53 6.77
N THR A 24 -5.03 3.28 7.71
CA THR A 24 -5.24 1.93 8.24
C THR A 24 -5.75 0.99 7.16
N THR A 25 -6.76 1.43 6.39
CA THR A 25 -7.29 0.66 5.25
C THR A 25 -6.22 0.44 4.19
N PHE A 26 -5.46 1.49 3.85
CA PHE A 26 -4.38 1.37 2.87
C PHE A 26 -3.30 0.37 3.32
N ARG A 27 -2.87 0.42 4.58
CA ARG A 27 -1.91 -0.57 5.12
C ARG A 27 -2.44 -2.00 5.06
N GLY A 28 -3.73 -2.19 5.33
CA GLY A 28 -4.39 -3.49 5.19
C GLY A 28 -4.35 -4.01 3.75
N LEU A 29 -4.69 -3.16 2.77
CA LEU A 29 -4.63 -3.50 1.36
C LEU A 29 -3.20 -3.85 0.92
N LEU A 30 -2.21 -3.02 1.26
CA LEU A 30 -0.82 -3.26 0.89
C LEU A 30 -0.28 -4.56 1.50
N LYS A 31 -0.66 -4.87 2.75
CA LYS A 31 -0.30 -6.12 3.39
C LYS A 31 -0.90 -7.33 2.64
N GLY A 32 -2.19 -7.28 2.30
CA GLY A 32 -2.84 -8.35 1.54
C GLY A 32 -2.22 -8.55 0.15
N LEU A 33 -1.90 -7.47 -0.56
CA LEU A 33 -1.21 -7.55 -1.86
C LEU A 33 0.20 -8.16 -1.73
N HIS A 34 0.92 -7.85 -0.65
CA HIS A 34 2.22 -8.44 -0.37
C HIS A 34 2.10 -9.94 -0.06
N GLU A 35 1.10 -10.35 0.73
CA GLU A 35 0.81 -11.75 1.03
C GLU A 35 0.43 -12.56 -0.23
N LEU A 36 -0.19 -11.91 -1.21
CA LEU A 36 -0.45 -12.48 -2.54
C LEU A 36 0.79 -12.55 -3.46
N GLY A 37 1.95 -12.07 -3.00
CA GLY A 37 3.24 -12.15 -3.69
C GLY A 37 3.58 -10.95 -4.58
N HIS A 38 2.76 -9.89 -4.60
CA HIS A 38 3.01 -8.71 -5.41
C HIS A 38 4.14 -7.85 -4.83
N ARG A 39 4.87 -7.15 -5.72
CA ARG A 39 5.85 -6.14 -5.33
C ARG A 39 5.16 -4.78 -5.36
N ILE A 40 5.37 -4.01 -4.30
CA ILE A 40 4.65 -2.77 -4.04
C ILE A 40 5.69 -1.66 -3.85
N THR A 41 5.49 -0.52 -4.51
CA THR A 41 6.25 0.71 -4.28
C THR A 41 5.27 1.83 -3.93
N PHE A 42 5.45 2.48 -2.79
CA PHE A 42 4.68 3.66 -2.41
C PHE A 42 5.51 4.91 -2.64
N LEU A 43 4.95 5.91 -3.32
CA LEU A 43 5.58 7.20 -3.56
C LEU A 43 4.71 8.30 -2.95
N GLU A 44 5.33 9.12 -2.10
CA GLU A 44 4.80 10.37 -1.57
C GLU A 44 5.74 11.53 -1.93
N ARG A 45 5.25 12.77 -1.76
CA ARG A 45 6.05 13.98 -1.97
C ARG A 45 6.41 14.61 -0.63
#